data_AF-A0A0J6D560-F1
#
_entry.id   AF-A0A0J6D560-F1
#
_cell.length_a   1.000
_cell.length_b   1.000
_cell.length_c   1.000
_cell.angle_alpha   90.00
_cell.angle_beta   90.00
_cell.angle_gamma   90.00
#
_symmetry.space_group_name_H-M   'P 1'
#
loop_
_entity.id
_entity.type
_entity.pdbx_description
1 polymer ?
#
loop_
_entity_poly.entity_id
_entity_poly.type
_entity_poly.pdbx_seq_one_letter_code
_entity_poly.pdbx_strand_id
1 'polypeptide(L)'
;MGTGFLVGLIVAGVLGILFGVIIASLQKHVHKKNGKIDFSKTNLYFYWSRWDYVMITSAAYSIICITGLFYLVVSGEDIQNPFVQFFLHQTFVFPLLTFLWFIFRLAYTYKGIKERWPNEF
;
A
#
# COMPACT_ATOMS: atom_id res chain seq x y z
N MET A 1 26.60 0.48 -0.68
CA MET A 1 25.27 0.59 -0.05
C MET A 1 25.47 0.46 1.44
N GLY A 2 25.03 1.43 2.24
CA GLY A 2 25.12 1.32 3.69
C GLY A 2 24.19 0.25 4.24
N THR A 3 24.55 -0.34 5.37
CA THR A 3 23.84 -1.47 6.00
C THR A 3 22.36 -1.16 6.24
N GLY A 4 22.04 0.09 6.59
CA GLY A 4 20.65 0.53 6.82
C GLY A 4 19.77 0.45 5.59
N PHE A 5 20.30 0.80 4.42
CA PHE A 5 19.56 0.73 3.16
C PHE A 5 19.30 -0.73 2.73
N LEU A 6 20.29 -1.62 2.94
CA LEU A 6 20.15 -3.05 2.64
C LEU A 6 19.07 -3.71 3.53
N VAL A 7 19.12 -3.44 4.84
CA VAL A 7 18.09 -3.91 5.77
C VAL A 7 16.73 -3.32 5.39
N GLY A 8 16.69 -2.05 5.00
CA GLY A 8 15.49 -1.39 4.53
C GLY A 8 14.85 -2.06 3.31
N LEU A 9 15.66 -2.50 2.36
CA LEU A 9 15.20 -3.19 1.16
C LEU A 9 14.61 -4.57 1.48
N ILE A 10 15.23 -5.31 2.40
CA ILE A 10 14.72 -6.61 2.87
C ILE A 10 13.36 -6.42 3.56
N VAL A 11 13.26 -5.46 4.49
CA VAL A 11 12.01 -5.18 5.22
C VAL A 11 10.91 -4.75 4.26
N ALA A 12 11.21 -3.85 3.32
CA ALA A 12 10.26 -3.43 2.29
C ALA A 12 9.79 -4.60 1.42
N GLY A 13 10.70 -5.50 1.03
CA GLY A 13 10.38 -6.70 0.28
C GLY A 13 9.43 -7.63 1.05
N VAL A 14 9.74 -7.94 2.31
CA VAL A 14 8.93 -8.86 3.14
C VAL A 14 7.54 -8.28 3.40
N LEU A 15 7.45 -7.01 3.84
CA LEU A 15 6.17 -6.36 4.12
C LEU A 15 5.36 -6.15 2.83
N GLY A 16 6.01 -5.77 1.73
CA GLY A 16 5.35 -5.64 0.43
C GLY A 16 4.74 -6.95 -0.05
N ILE A 17 5.45 -8.08 0.11
CA ILE A 17 4.93 -9.41 -0.21
C ILE A 17 3.74 -9.76 0.70
N LEU A 18 3.86 -9.56 2.02
CA LEU A 18 2.78 -9.84 2.97
C LEU A 18 1.51 -9.06 2.63
N PHE A 19 1.64 -7.76 2.38
CA PHE A 19 0.54 -6.90 1.96
C PHE A 19 -0.04 -7.33 0.62
N GLY A 20 0.80 -7.69 -0.35
CA GLY A 20 0.39 -8.24 -1.64
C GLY A 20 -0.41 -9.52 -1.50
N VAL A 21 -0.01 -10.45 -0.62
CA VAL A 21 -0.75 -11.70 -0.36
C VAL A 21 -2.10 -11.42 0.30
N ILE A 22 -2.17 -10.49 1.26
CA ILE A 22 -3.42 -10.09 1.90
C ILE A 22 -4.39 -9.51 0.87
N ILE A 23 -3.91 -8.61 0.01
CA ILE A 23 -4.71 -8.02 -1.08
C ILE A 23 -5.10 -9.10 -2.10
N ALA A 24 -4.19 -9.98 -2.51
CA ALA A 24 -4.49 -11.05 -3.46
C ALA A 24 -5.53 -12.04 -2.92
N SER A 25 -5.58 -12.27 -1.61
CA SER A 25 -6.60 -13.11 -0.99
C SER A 25 -8.03 -12.60 -1.24
N LEU A 26 -8.21 -11.29 -1.45
CA LEU A 26 -9.49 -10.68 -1.81
C LEU A 26 -9.97 -11.13 -3.19
N GLN A 27 -9.06 -11.49 -4.11
CA GLN A 27 -9.44 -11.97 -5.45
C GLN A 27 -10.25 -13.27 -5.41
N LYS A 28 -10.18 -14.05 -4.32
CA LYS A 28 -11.03 -15.24 -4.14
C LYS A 28 -12.52 -14.91 -4.06
N HIS A 29 -12.87 -13.68 -3.69
CA HIS A 29 -14.25 -13.19 -3.61
C HIS A 29 -14.69 -12.39 -4.84
N VAL A 30 -13.84 -12.33 -5.88
CA VAL A 30 -14.12 -11.61 -7.12
C VAL A 30 -14.69 -12.60 -8.14
N HIS A 31 -15.95 -12.40 -8.51
CA HIS A 31 -16.57 -13.19 -9.57
C HIS A 31 -16.05 -12.69 -10.93
N LYS A 32 -15.50 -13.61 -11.73
CA LYS A 32 -15.03 -13.32 -13.08
C LYS A 32 -15.97 -13.96 -14.09
N LYS A 33 -16.45 -13.20 -15.06
CA LYS A 33 -17.19 -13.71 -16.22
C LYS A 33 -16.38 -13.38 -17.48
N ASN A 34 -16.00 -14.42 -18.23
CA ASN A 34 -15.21 -14.29 -19.46
C ASN A 34 -13.87 -13.53 -19.28
N GLY A 35 -13.16 -13.80 -18.17
CA GLY A 35 -11.88 -13.17 -17.83
C GLY A 35 -11.97 -11.74 -17.30
N LYS A 36 -13.14 -11.08 -17.37
CA LYS A 36 -13.39 -9.76 -16.79
C LYS A 36 -14.06 -9.89 -15.43
N ILE A 37 -13.79 -8.93 -14.55
CA ILE A 37 -14.46 -8.84 -13.24
C ILE A 37 -15.93 -8.52 -13.50
N ASP A 38 -16.84 -9.33 -12.98
CA ASP A 38 -18.28 -9.05 -13.01
C ASP A 38 -18.63 -8.18 -11.80
N PHE A 39 -18.71 -6.87 -12.02
CA PHE A 39 -19.00 -5.89 -10.98
C PHE A 39 -20.49 -5.86 -10.56
N SER A 40 -21.37 -6.54 -11.30
CA SER A 40 -22.78 -6.72 -10.89
C SER A 40 -22.90 -7.69 -9.70
N LYS A 41 -22.04 -8.71 -9.67
CA LYS A 41 -21.98 -9.69 -8.56
C LYS A 41 -20.87 -9.42 -7.55
N THR A 42 -19.81 -8.71 -7.94
CA THR A 42 -18.67 -8.42 -7.06
C THR A 42 -18.86 -7.10 -6.31
N ASN A 43 -19.25 -7.18 -5.05
CA ASN A 43 -19.45 -6.01 -4.19
C ASN A 43 -18.17 -5.51 -3.50
N LEU A 44 -17.09 -6.29 -3.52
CA LEU A 44 -15.88 -6.08 -2.71
C LEU A 44 -15.17 -4.74 -2.93
N TYR A 45 -15.38 -4.12 -4.09
CA TYR A 45 -14.79 -2.82 -4.42
C TYR A 45 -15.58 -1.63 -3.86
N PHE A 46 -16.83 -1.83 -3.46
CA PHE A 46 -17.71 -0.76 -2.93
C PHE A 46 -17.78 -0.74 -1.40
N TYR A 47 -17.33 -1.80 -0.75
CA TYR A 47 -17.27 -1.90 0.72
C TYR A 47 -15.83 -1.84 1.21
N TRP A 48 -15.68 -1.49 2.48
CA TRP A 48 -14.40 -1.54 3.18
C TRP A 48 -13.83 -2.96 3.15
N SER A 49 -12.64 -3.09 2.59
CA SER A 49 -12.01 -4.35 2.27
C SER A 49 -10.66 -4.49 2.98
N ARG A 50 -10.07 -5.68 2.96
CA ARG A 50 -8.71 -5.90 3.49
C ARG A 50 -7.66 -5.02 2.78
N TRP A 51 -7.92 -4.59 1.55
CA TRP A 51 -7.08 -3.62 0.85
C TRP A 51 -7.05 -2.29 1.60
N ASP A 52 -8.20 -1.78 2.01
CA ASP A 52 -8.28 -0.51 2.74
C ASP A 52 -7.55 -0.60 4.10
N TYR A 53 -7.68 -1.74 4.79
CA TYR A 53 -6.89 -2.01 6.00
C TYR A 53 -5.38 -2.03 5.74
N VAL A 54 -4.92 -2.65 4.64
CA VAL A 54 -3.51 -2.66 4.26
C VAL A 54 -3.00 -1.25 3.98
N MET A 55 -3.77 -0.42 3.27
CA MET A 55 -3.39 0.97 2.99
C MET A 55 -3.30 1.80 4.27
N ILE A 56 -4.25 1.65 5.19
CA ILE A 56 -4.25 2.38 6.47
C ILE A 56 -3.06 1.95 7.33
N THR A 57 -2.81 0.66 7.46
CA THR A 57 -1.66 0.14 8.22
C THR A 57 -0.34 0.60 7.60
N SER A 58 -0.24 0.61 6.27
CA SER A 58 0.93 1.10 5.53
C SER A 58 1.14 2.61 5.74
N ALA A 59 0.07 3.39 5.75
CA ALA A 59 0.13 4.83 6.07
C ALA A 59 0.56 5.07 7.52
N ALA A 60 -0.01 4.33 8.49
CA ALA A 60 0.37 4.41 9.90
C ALA A 60 1.84 4.04 10.12
N TYR A 61 2.32 2.97 9.48
CA TYR A 61 3.73 2.58 9.48
C TYR A 61 4.62 3.70 8.93
N SER A 62 4.20 4.34 7.82
CA SER A 62 4.94 5.46 7.23
C SER A 62 5.06 6.65 8.19
N ILE A 63 4.00 6.95 8.96
CA ILE A 63 4.02 8.01 9.98
C ILE A 63 5.01 7.67 11.10
N ILE A 64 5.07 6.41 11.53
CA ILE A 64 6.05 5.97 12.53
C ILE A 64 7.48 6.13 11.98
N CYS A 65 7.72 5.73 10.72
CA CYS A 65 9.03 5.84 10.10
C CYS A 65 9.51 7.29 9.94
N ILE A 66 8.64 8.19 9.47
CA ILE A 66 9.01 9.61 9.32
C ILE A 66 9.23 10.28 10.69
N THR A 67 8.46 9.88 11.71
CA THR A 67 8.65 10.39 13.08
C THR A 67 10.00 9.93 13.65
N GLY A 68 10.35 8.66 13.44
CA GLY A 68 11.66 8.12 13.82
C GLY A 68 12.81 8.80 13.08
N LEU A 69 12.65 9.03 11.78
CA LEU A 69 13.62 9.79 10.98
C LEU A 69 13.80 11.21 11.52
N PHE A 70 12.69 11.91 11.78
CA PHE A 70 12.70 13.27 12.29
C PHE A 70 13.44 13.36 13.63
N TYR A 71 13.17 12.43 14.55
CA TYR A 71 13.86 12.35 15.84
C TYR A 71 15.38 12.20 15.68
N LEU A 72 15.82 11.29 14.81
CA LEU A 72 17.25 11.08 14.56
C LEU A 72 17.93 12.32 13.97
N VAL A 73 17.28 12.96 12.99
CA VAL A 73 17.80 14.18 12.36
C VAL A 73 17.90 15.33 13.37
N VAL A 74 16.89 15.52 14.23
CA VAL A 74 16.92 16.54 15.29
C VAL A 74 17.98 16.22 16.36
N SER A 75 18.29 14.95 16.57
CA SER A 75 19.35 14.52 17.49
C SER A 75 20.77 14.73 16.93
N GLY A 76 20.89 15.21 15.69
CA GLY A 76 22.17 15.46 15.02
C GLY A 76 22.75 14.25 14.29
N GLU A 77 21.99 13.16 14.15
CA GLU A 77 22.41 11.99 13.38
C GLU A 77 22.39 12.28 11.88
N ASP A 78 23.38 11.75 11.17
CA ASP A 78 23.55 11.97 9.73
C ASP A 78 23.25 10.71 8.90
N ILE A 79 23.48 10.83 7.59
CA ILE A 79 23.22 9.73 6.66
C ILE A 79 24.22 8.57 6.77
N GLN A 80 25.30 8.68 7.55
CA GLN A 80 26.19 7.55 7.84
C GLN A 80 25.56 6.60 8.88
N ASN A 81 24.64 7.10 9.70
CA ASN A 81 23.92 6.28 10.65
C ASN A 81 23.00 5.26 9.92
N PRO A 82 23.16 3.95 10.17
CA PRO A 82 22.31 2.92 9.55
C PRO A 82 20.81 3.09 9.82
N PHE A 83 20.42 3.62 10.98
CA PHE A 83 19.02 3.87 11.31
C PHE A 83 18.44 5.00 10.47
N VAL A 84 19.19 6.09 10.27
CA VAL A 84 18.77 7.20 9.40
C VAL A 84 18.56 6.70 7.98
N GLN A 85 19.51 5.91 7.43
CA GLN A 85 19.38 5.31 6.11
C GLN A 85 18.15 4.39 6.01
N PHE A 86 17.90 3.58 7.03
CA PHE A 86 16.74 2.68 7.09
C PHE A 86 15.43 3.48 7.07
N PHE A 87 15.25 4.42 8.00
CA PHE A 87 14.02 5.20 8.11
C PHE A 87 13.78 6.08 6.89
N LEU A 88 14.84 6.66 6.30
CA LEU A 88 14.75 7.40 5.05
C LEU A 88 14.22 6.53 3.91
N HIS A 89 14.75 5.31 3.77
CA HIS A 89 14.27 4.37 2.76
C HIS A 89 12.80 3.97 2.99
N GLN A 90 12.42 3.59 4.22
CA GLN A 90 11.03 3.19 4.53
C GLN A 90 10.04 4.34 4.28
N THR A 91 10.41 5.55 4.70
CA THR A 91 9.58 6.76 4.54
C THR A 91 9.39 7.14 3.08
N PHE A 92 10.29 6.74 2.18
CA PHE A 92 10.09 6.95 0.75
C PHE A 92 9.22 5.85 0.13
N VAL A 93 9.53 4.59 0.41
CA VAL A 93 8.92 3.43 -0.26
C VAL A 93 7.45 3.22 0.10
N PHE A 94 7.11 3.25 1.40
CA PHE A 94 5.76 2.91 1.84
C PHE A 94 4.69 3.95 1.47
N PRO A 95 4.94 5.27 1.57
CA PRO A 95 4.02 6.26 1.04
C PRO A 95 3.80 6.12 -0.47
N LEU A 96 4.87 5.89 -1.24
CA LEU A 96 4.77 5.68 -2.68
C LEU A 96 3.91 4.45 -3.00
N LEU A 97 4.16 3.32 -2.33
CA LEU A 97 3.39 2.09 -2.50
C LEU A 97 1.91 2.29 -2.14
N THR A 98 1.65 2.95 -1.00
CA THR A 98 0.29 3.25 -0.52
C THR A 98 -0.44 4.15 -1.51
N PHE A 99 0.23 5.15 -2.06
CA PHE A 99 -0.32 6.05 -3.05
C PHE A 99 -0.70 5.32 -4.36
N LEU A 100 0.18 4.44 -4.86
CA LEU A 100 -0.14 3.62 -6.03
C LEU A 100 -1.35 2.72 -5.78
N TRP A 101 -1.39 2.05 -4.63
CA TRP A 101 -2.54 1.22 -4.25
C TRP A 101 -3.83 2.02 -4.11
N PHE A 102 -3.75 3.25 -3.61
CA PHE A 102 -4.90 4.15 -3.56
C PHE A 102 -5.44 4.50 -4.96
N ILE A 103 -4.55 4.83 -5.91
CA ILE A 103 -4.94 5.08 -7.30
C ILE A 103 -5.63 3.84 -7.90
N PHE A 104 -5.05 2.65 -7.72
CA PHE A 104 -5.66 1.42 -8.22
C PHE A 104 -7.03 1.17 -7.59
N ARG A 105 -7.18 1.40 -6.27
CA ARG A 105 -8.46 1.27 -5.56
C ARG A 105 -9.51 2.19 -6.18
N LEU A 106 -9.18 3.45 -6.43
CA LEU A 106 -10.08 4.41 -7.08
C LEU A 106 -10.45 3.96 -8.49
N ALA A 107 -9.47 3.52 -9.29
CA ALA A 107 -9.72 3.07 -10.66
C ALA A 107 -10.66 1.86 -10.72
N TYR A 108 -10.47 0.85 -9.86
CA TYR A 108 -11.36 -0.30 -9.79
C TYR A 108 -12.75 0.04 -9.27
N THR A 109 -12.84 0.94 -8.29
CA THR A 109 -14.13 1.41 -7.76
C THR A 109 -14.90 2.16 -8.85
N TYR A 110 -14.28 3.13 -9.52
CA TYR A 110 -14.89 3.89 -10.61
C TYR A 110 -15.35 2.99 -11.76
N LYS A 111 -14.50 2.05 -12.18
CA LYS A 111 -14.87 1.06 -13.20
C LYS A 111 -16.07 0.22 -12.75
N GLY A 112 -16.11 -0.18 -11.48
CA GLY A 112 -17.25 -0.89 -10.90
C GLY A 112 -18.53 -0.06 -10.94
N ILE A 113 -18.48 1.21 -10.55
CA ILE A 113 -19.65 2.11 -10.58
C ILE A 113 -20.18 2.18 -12.02
N LYS A 114 -19.32 2.48 -12.99
CA LYS A 114 -19.69 2.64 -14.40
C LYS A 114 -20.32 1.38 -15.00
N GLU A 115 -19.81 0.20 -14.66
CA GLU A 115 -20.35 -1.06 -15.18
C GLU A 115 -21.67 -1.46 -14.52
N ARG A 116 -21.91 -1.05 -13.27
CA ARG A 116 -23.11 -1.44 -12.50
C ARG A 116 -24.29 -0.46 -12.66
N TRP A 117 -24.00 0.83 -12.79
CA TRP A 117 -24.99 1.90 -12.94
C TRP A 117 -24.69 2.75 -14.16
N PRO A 118 -24.79 2.20 -15.39
CA PRO A 118 -24.42 2.90 -16.62
C PRO A 118 -25.34 4.08 -16.98
N ASN A 119 -26.51 4.20 -16.34
CA ASN A 119 -27.55 5.19 -16.67
C ASN A 119 -27.82 6.19 -15.54
N GLU A 120 -27.09 6.13 -14.41
CA GLU A 120 -27.26 7.07 -13.29
C GLU A 120 -26.18 8.18 -13.28
N PHE A 121 -25.25 8.17 -14.25
CA PHE A 121 -24.15 9.13 -14.39
C PHE A 121 -23.90 9.49 -15.86
#